data_AF-A0A8K9VFI4-F1
#
_entry.id   AF-A0A8K9VFI4-F1
#
_cell.length_a   1.000
_cell.length_b   1.000
_cell.length_c   1.000
_cell.angle_alpha   90.00
_cell.angle_beta   90.00
_cell.angle_gamma   90.00
#
_symmetry.space_group_name_H-M   'P 1'
#
loop_
_entity.id
_entity.type
_entity.pdbx_description
1 polymer ?
#
loop_
_entity_poly.entity_id
_entity_poly.type
_entity_poly.pdbx_seq_one_letter_code
_entity_poly.pdbx_strand_id
1 'polypeptide(L)'
;VSHLYGFGLLDAESMVKEAERWRLVPSQHVCKEAPTQESRTIPPGLVLRSVYESTGCSHHPLQHIVYLEHVVIRVTITHSHRGDLSVTLTSPAGTKSQLLANRPLDHSPEGFQSWEFMTTHCWGEKASGEWSLEVLDTPSQQRDKSETGELREWSLVLYGTSEQPYSMRREQARSAELPTDGDDLTEEYNGRCDPECSEDGCEGPGPQQCVTCLHLFLKFKNNSRTCVSVCPVGFWGDRRRCKKCFSSCEICTGSRSDQCTTCRAGHYLTEGTNSCTASCGDNYFLDHDANMCRKCSENCLRCTSANICTECKSGTSLLGNRCQRSCGPGSYHNEQESTCEPCHEACATCAGKGRDDLDQTKQDPNREEGECVSKQDSCPVKTFLTGEGECEACHASCDSCSGEEKSQCKTCAKGLPGDISACQFVRMCVVCARLFPVRSP
;
A
#
# COMPACT_ATOMS: atom_id res chain seq x y z
N VAL A 1 20.32 -17.38 -12.56
CA VAL A 1 19.50 -17.54 -11.33
C VAL A 1 20.42 -17.30 -10.15
N SER A 2 20.05 -16.41 -9.22
CA SER A 2 20.83 -16.16 -8.00
C SER A 2 20.52 -17.22 -6.94
N HIS A 3 21.53 -17.75 -6.26
CA HIS A 3 21.33 -18.65 -5.11
C HIS A 3 20.67 -17.98 -3.89
N LEU A 4 20.59 -16.64 -3.86
CA LEU A 4 19.99 -15.87 -2.76
C LEU A 4 18.62 -15.29 -3.11
N TYR A 5 18.42 -14.94 -4.39
CA TYR A 5 17.23 -14.19 -4.84
C TYR A 5 16.48 -14.86 -6.00
N GLY A 6 16.89 -16.05 -6.43
CA GLY A 6 16.25 -16.78 -7.52
C GLY A 6 16.25 -15.99 -8.83
N PHE A 7 15.07 -15.73 -9.38
CA PHE A 7 14.87 -14.93 -10.59
C PHE A 7 14.74 -13.41 -10.31
N GLY A 8 14.81 -12.99 -9.05
CA GLY A 8 14.65 -11.58 -8.65
C GLY A 8 13.17 -11.18 -8.50
N LEU A 9 12.89 -9.88 -8.67
CA LEU A 9 11.53 -9.34 -8.60
C LEU A 9 10.72 -9.85 -9.82
N LEU A 10 9.60 -10.53 -9.56
CA LEU A 10 8.71 -11.06 -10.58
C LEU A 10 7.51 -10.13 -10.78
N ASP A 11 7.15 -9.84 -12.03
CA ASP A 11 5.94 -9.11 -12.39
C ASP A 11 4.78 -10.09 -12.57
N ALA A 12 3.91 -10.16 -11.57
CA ALA A 12 2.77 -11.06 -11.56
C ALA A 12 1.76 -10.77 -12.69
N GLU A 13 1.56 -9.51 -13.08
CA GLU A 13 0.61 -9.15 -14.14
C GLU A 13 1.14 -9.63 -15.50
N SER A 14 2.42 -9.35 -15.78
CA SER A 14 3.06 -9.81 -17.01
C SER A 14 3.11 -11.34 -17.08
N MET A 15 3.36 -12.03 -15.96
CA MET A 15 3.33 -13.50 -15.90
C MET A 15 1.94 -14.08 -16.23
N VAL A 16 0.86 -13.46 -15.74
CA VAL A 16 -0.51 -13.91 -16.05
C VAL A 16 -0.86 -13.67 -17.52
N LYS A 17 -0.52 -12.49 -18.07
CA LYS A 17 -0.74 -12.20 -19.50
C LYS A 17 0.03 -13.13 -20.42
N GLU A 18 1.25 -13.51 -20.04
CA GLU A 18 2.03 -14.50 -20.80
C GLU A 18 1.42 -15.89 -20.68
N ALA A 19 0.94 -16.28 -19.48
CA ALA A 19 0.28 -17.56 -19.25
C ALA A 19 -1.01 -17.74 -20.08
N GLU A 20 -1.79 -16.67 -20.31
CA GLU A 20 -2.98 -16.69 -21.17
C GLU A 20 -2.66 -17.04 -22.63
N ARG A 21 -1.46 -16.70 -23.10
CA ARG A 21 -1.01 -16.91 -24.49
C ARG A 21 -0.09 -18.12 -24.61
N TRP A 22 0.28 -18.73 -23.49
CA TRP A 22 1.24 -19.80 -23.43
C TRP A 22 0.73 -21.04 -24.17
N ARG A 23 1.56 -21.59 -25.04
CA ARG A 23 1.26 -22.84 -25.73
C ARG A 23 1.60 -23.99 -24.80
N LEU A 24 0.65 -24.90 -24.60
CA LEU A 24 0.88 -26.10 -23.82
C LEU A 24 2.07 -26.88 -24.37
N VAL A 25 2.96 -27.29 -23.48
CA VAL A 25 4.06 -28.22 -23.77
C VAL A 25 3.53 -29.66 -23.81
N PRO A 26 4.28 -30.62 -24.37
CA PRO A 26 3.91 -32.04 -24.34
C PRO A 26 3.67 -32.56 -22.92
N SER A 27 2.95 -33.68 -22.80
CA SER A 27 2.64 -34.28 -21.51
C SER A 27 3.90 -34.73 -20.77
N GLN A 28 4.01 -34.36 -19.50
CA GLN A 28 5.11 -34.79 -18.64
C GLN A 28 5.00 -36.30 -18.35
N HIS A 29 6.12 -37.00 -18.50
CA HIS A 29 6.36 -38.38 -18.08
C HIS A 29 7.30 -38.40 -16.87
N VAL A 30 7.29 -39.53 -16.14
CA VAL A 30 8.17 -39.77 -15.01
C VAL A 30 8.89 -41.10 -15.21
N CYS A 31 10.22 -41.06 -15.26
CA CYS A 31 11.08 -42.23 -15.31
C CYS A 31 11.74 -42.44 -13.95
N LYS A 32 11.51 -43.61 -13.34
CA LYS A 32 12.13 -44.00 -12.06
C LYS A 32 13.17 -45.07 -12.35
N GLU A 33 14.43 -44.71 -12.21
CA GLU A 33 15.56 -45.61 -12.42
C GLU A 33 15.85 -46.40 -11.13
N ALA A 34 16.40 -47.61 -11.28
CA ALA A 34 16.73 -48.47 -10.15
C ALA A 34 17.94 -47.92 -9.37
N PRO A 35 18.03 -48.13 -8.03
CA PRO A 35 19.20 -47.70 -7.27
C PRO A 35 20.47 -48.48 -7.63
N THR A 36 21.61 -47.83 -7.45
CA THR A 36 22.92 -48.48 -7.53
C THR A 36 23.04 -49.58 -6.49
N GLN A 37 23.61 -50.73 -6.87
CA GLN A 37 23.72 -51.90 -5.99
C GLN A 37 25.00 -51.95 -5.14
N GLU A 38 25.91 -50.99 -5.29
CA GLU A 38 27.22 -50.99 -4.63
C GLU A 38 27.35 -49.87 -3.60
N SER A 39 27.59 -50.23 -2.35
CA SER A 39 27.98 -49.29 -1.29
C SER A 39 29.42 -48.84 -1.51
N ARG A 40 29.68 -47.53 -1.42
CA ARG A 40 31.01 -46.94 -1.63
C ARG A 40 31.41 -46.04 -0.47
N THR A 41 32.65 -46.17 -0.02
CA THR A 41 33.22 -45.31 1.02
C THR A 41 33.47 -43.91 0.47
N ILE A 42 33.16 -42.89 1.28
CA ILE A 42 33.44 -41.47 1.04
C ILE A 42 34.65 -41.09 1.90
N PRO A 43 35.86 -41.05 1.32
CA PRO A 43 37.06 -40.65 2.03
C PRO A 43 37.08 -39.14 2.32
N PRO A 44 37.57 -38.71 3.50
CA PRO A 44 37.69 -37.30 3.85
C PRO A 44 38.68 -36.58 2.93
N GLY A 45 38.29 -35.39 2.45
CA GLY A 45 39.10 -34.54 1.58
C GLY A 45 39.24 -35.00 0.14
N LEU A 46 38.63 -36.12 -0.24
CA LEU A 46 38.65 -36.68 -1.58
C LEU A 46 37.23 -36.75 -2.15
N VAL A 47 37.11 -36.60 -3.47
CA VAL A 47 35.83 -36.68 -4.16
C VAL A 47 35.52 -38.14 -4.50
N LEU A 48 34.43 -38.68 -3.96
CA LEU A 48 33.84 -39.92 -4.44
C LEU A 48 33.04 -39.62 -5.71
N ARG A 49 33.39 -40.25 -6.83
CA ARG A 49 32.61 -40.20 -8.09
C ARG A 49 31.88 -41.52 -8.31
N SER A 50 30.56 -41.47 -8.42
CA SER A 50 29.70 -42.59 -8.79
C SER A 50 28.99 -42.29 -10.11
N VAL A 51 29.00 -43.24 -11.02
CA VAL A 51 28.48 -43.08 -12.39
C VAL A 51 27.24 -43.96 -12.57
N TYR A 52 26.23 -43.43 -13.25
CA TYR A 52 24.97 -44.10 -13.55
C TYR A 52 24.62 -43.91 -15.03
N GLU A 53 24.48 -45.00 -15.77
CA GLU A 53 24.08 -44.95 -17.18
C GLU A 53 22.55 -45.01 -17.28
N SER A 54 21.92 -43.88 -17.59
CA SER A 54 20.45 -43.80 -17.70
C SER A 54 19.99 -44.08 -19.13
N THR A 55 18.89 -44.82 -19.25
CA THR A 55 18.21 -45.05 -20.54
C THR A 55 17.06 -44.07 -20.77
N GLY A 56 16.73 -43.23 -19.79
CA GLY A 56 15.52 -42.41 -19.81
C GLY A 56 14.23 -43.25 -19.85
N CYS A 57 14.27 -44.49 -19.36
CA CYS A 57 13.18 -45.47 -19.46
C CYS A 57 12.73 -45.76 -20.90
N SER A 58 13.65 -45.79 -21.87
CA SER A 58 13.37 -46.02 -23.30
C SER A 58 12.55 -47.27 -23.61
N HIS A 59 12.61 -48.29 -22.74
CA HIS A 59 11.87 -49.54 -22.90
C HIS A 59 10.39 -49.45 -22.47
N HIS A 60 9.97 -48.37 -21.82
CA HIS A 60 8.62 -48.18 -21.29
C HIS A 60 7.98 -46.92 -21.88
N PRO A 61 7.17 -47.02 -22.95
CA PRO A 61 6.67 -45.84 -23.69
C PRO A 61 5.96 -44.78 -22.83
N LEU A 62 5.23 -45.20 -21.80
CA LEU A 62 4.49 -44.31 -20.89
C LEU A 62 5.38 -43.61 -19.83
N GLN A 63 6.63 -44.05 -19.69
CA GLN A 63 7.61 -43.51 -18.75
C GLN A 63 8.84 -42.94 -19.46
N HIS A 64 8.92 -43.13 -20.79
CA HIS A 64 10.07 -42.73 -21.59
C HIS A 64 10.19 -41.21 -21.60
N ILE A 65 11.38 -40.73 -21.24
CA ILE A 65 11.74 -39.31 -21.27
C ILE A 65 12.93 -39.15 -22.20
N VAL A 66 12.81 -38.20 -23.12
CA VAL A 66 13.90 -37.78 -23.99
C VAL A 66 14.45 -36.45 -23.51
N TYR A 67 13.59 -35.48 -23.23
CA TYR A 67 13.97 -34.12 -22.82
C TYR A 67 13.62 -33.87 -21.36
N LEU A 68 14.60 -33.44 -20.57
CA LEU A 68 14.44 -33.20 -19.15
C LEU A 68 13.72 -31.89 -18.84
N GLU A 69 12.92 -31.88 -17.78
CA GLU A 69 12.41 -30.67 -17.13
C GLU A 69 13.10 -30.50 -15.77
N HIS A 70 13.11 -31.56 -14.97
CA HIS A 70 13.85 -31.58 -13.72
C HIS A 70 14.27 -32.99 -13.36
N VAL A 71 15.27 -33.08 -12.50
CA VAL A 71 15.85 -34.33 -12.04
C VAL A 71 15.87 -34.35 -10.54
N VAL A 72 15.42 -35.46 -9.97
CA VAL A 72 15.52 -35.76 -8.54
C VAL A 72 16.49 -36.91 -8.37
N ILE A 73 17.46 -36.76 -7.48
CA ILE A 73 18.27 -37.89 -7.00
C ILE A 73 17.78 -38.31 -5.63
N ARG A 74 17.70 -39.62 -5.42
CA ARG A 74 17.46 -40.21 -4.11
C ARG A 74 18.77 -40.78 -3.60
N VAL A 75 19.25 -40.32 -2.44
CA VAL A 75 20.52 -40.79 -1.87
C VAL A 75 20.34 -41.33 -0.47
N THR A 76 21.06 -42.40 -0.17
CA THR A 76 21.23 -42.92 1.19
C THR A 76 22.70 -42.85 1.54
N ILE A 77 23.08 -41.97 2.46
CA ILE A 77 24.46 -41.71 2.87
C ILE A 77 24.54 -41.78 4.40
N THR A 78 25.44 -42.62 4.93
CA THR A 78 25.76 -42.65 6.36
C THR A 78 27.01 -41.82 6.62
N HIS A 79 26.93 -40.87 7.54
CA HIS A 79 28.06 -39.98 7.90
C HIS A 79 27.89 -39.45 9.32
N SER A 80 28.99 -39.30 10.07
CA SER A 80 28.96 -38.81 11.46
C SER A 80 28.60 -37.33 11.58
N HIS A 81 28.89 -36.54 10.55
CA HIS A 81 28.61 -35.10 10.49
C HIS A 81 28.11 -34.71 9.10
N ARG A 82 26.82 -34.87 8.81
CA ARG A 82 26.31 -34.73 7.43
C ARG A 82 26.51 -33.33 6.82
N GLY A 83 26.74 -32.30 7.63
CA GLY A 83 27.04 -30.94 7.18
C GLY A 83 28.35 -30.80 6.42
N ASP A 84 29.31 -31.71 6.66
CA ASP A 84 30.62 -31.71 5.98
C ASP A 84 30.54 -32.19 4.52
N LEU A 85 29.41 -32.80 4.14
CA LEU A 85 29.19 -33.33 2.81
C LEU A 85 28.75 -32.24 1.82
N SER A 86 29.29 -32.32 0.62
CA SER A 86 28.78 -31.63 -0.56
C SER A 86 28.47 -32.64 -1.65
N VAL A 87 27.37 -32.42 -2.36
CA VAL A 87 26.85 -33.33 -3.39
C VAL A 87 26.64 -32.54 -4.67
N THR A 88 27.28 -33.00 -5.75
CA THR A 88 27.19 -32.41 -7.07
C THR A 88 26.75 -33.48 -8.07
N LEU A 89 25.75 -33.16 -8.89
CA LEU A 89 25.29 -34.01 -9.99
C LEU A 89 25.73 -33.39 -11.32
N THR A 90 26.26 -34.20 -12.22
CA THR A 90 26.56 -33.79 -13.60
C THR A 90 25.69 -34.60 -14.57
N SER A 91 25.00 -33.91 -15.48
CA SER A 91 24.17 -34.52 -16.52
C SER A 91 24.99 -35.07 -17.69
N PRO A 92 24.39 -35.88 -18.59
CA PRO A 92 25.06 -36.39 -19.79
C PRO A 92 25.55 -35.29 -20.74
N ALA A 93 24.93 -34.11 -20.70
CA ALA A 93 25.36 -32.96 -21.49
C ALA A 93 26.48 -32.13 -20.80
N GLY A 94 26.90 -32.52 -19.59
CA GLY A 94 27.96 -31.86 -18.83
C GLY A 94 27.50 -30.78 -17.85
N THR A 95 26.18 -30.58 -17.70
CA THR A 95 25.64 -29.55 -16.79
C THR A 95 25.81 -29.98 -15.34
N LYS A 96 26.56 -29.18 -14.59
CA LYS A 96 26.84 -29.41 -13.16
C LYS A 96 25.83 -28.71 -12.27
N SER A 97 25.23 -29.45 -11.35
CA SER A 97 24.27 -28.98 -10.35
C SER A 97 24.80 -29.27 -8.94
N GLN A 98 25.09 -28.24 -8.15
CA GLN A 98 25.39 -28.42 -6.72
C GLN A 98 24.09 -28.60 -5.94
N LEU A 99 23.82 -29.83 -5.54
CA LEU A 99 22.57 -30.24 -4.87
C LEU A 99 22.63 -30.05 -3.36
N LEU A 100 23.82 -30.22 -2.80
CA LEU A 100 24.11 -29.98 -1.39
C LEU A 100 25.44 -29.24 -1.30
N ALA A 101 25.40 -28.04 -0.72
CA ALA A 101 26.61 -27.32 -0.32
C ALA A 101 27.03 -27.73 1.11
N ASN A 102 28.30 -27.52 1.44
CA ASN A 102 28.80 -27.69 2.80
C ASN A 102 28.05 -26.75 3.77
N ARG A 103 27.62 -27.30 4.91
CA ARG A 103 26.87 -26.61 5.96
C ARG A 103 27.62 -26.77 7.30
N PRO A 104 28.58 -25.87 7.62
CA PRO A 104 29.49 -26.02 8.77
C PRO A 104 28.84 -26.09 10.16
N LEU A 105 27.55 -25.77 10.26
CA LEU A 105 26.77 -25.78 11.50
C LEU A 105 25.82 -26.99 11.62
N ASP A 106 25.77 -27.88 10.61
CA ASP A 106 24.95 -29.10 10.64
C ASP A 106 25.79 -30.30 11.09
N HIS A 107 25.82 -30.54 12.40
CA HIS A 107 26.61 -31.61 13.03
C HIS A 107 25.82 -32.90 13.25
N SER A 108 24.70 -33.09 12.54
CA SER A 108 23.86 -34.27 12.73
C SER A 108 24.55 -35.56 12.23
N PRO A 109 24.50 -36.65 13.02
CA PRO A 109 25.00 -37.97 12.62
C PRO A 109 23.96 -38.84 11.89
N GLU A 110 22.75 -38.32 11.65
CA GLU A 110 21.67 -39.08 11.00
C GLU A 110 21.98 -39.43 9.53
N GLY A 111 22.94 -38.73 8.92
CA GLY A 111 23.23 -38.85 7.49
C GLY A 111 22.04 -38.42 6.63
N PHE A 112 21.85 -39.13 5.51
CA PHE A 112 20.74 -38.99 4.59
C PHE A 112 20.12 -40.38 4.36
N GLN A 113 18.80 -40.50 4.52
CA GLN A 113 18.07 -41.76 4.29
C GLN A 113 17.03 -41.56 3.21
N SER A 114 17.22 -42.19 2.04
CA SER A 114 16.36 -42.03 0.86
C SER A 114 16.02 -40.54 0.59
N TRP A 115 17.00 -39.66 0.79
CA TRP A 115 16.79 -38.21 0.73
C TRP A 115 16.71 -37.74 -0.71
N GLU A 116 15.74 -36.88 -1.01
CA GLU A 116 15.51 -36.36 -2.36
C GLU A 116 16.16 -34.98 -2.53
N PHE A 117 17.08 -34.87 -3.49
CA PHE A 117 17.61 -33.59 -3.96
C PHE A 117 17.17 -33.35 -5.39
N MET A 118 16.81 -32.11 -5.74
CA MET A 118 16.25 -31.76 -7.05
C MET A 118 17.07 -30.68 -7.76
N THR A 119 17.16 -30.77 -9.08
CA THR A 119 17.71 -29.71 -9.95
C THR A 119 16.88 -29.52 -11.22
N THR A 120 16.77 -28.25 -11.65
CA THR A 120 16.21 -27.83 -12.95
C THR A 120 17.29 -27.32 -13.92
N HIS A 121 18.58 -27.38 -13.54
CA HIS A 121 19.66 -26.79 -14.33
C HIS A 121 19.85 -27.47 -15.70
N CYS A 122 19.46 -28.74 -15.81
CA CYS A 122 19.55 -29.54 -17.04
C CYS A 122 18.26 -29.51 -17.88
N TRP A 123 17.44 -28.47 -17.74
CA TRP A 123 16.19 -28.32 -18.51
C TRP A 123 16.46 -28.36 -20.03
N GLY A 124 15.72 -29.21 -20.73
CA GLY A 124 15.80 -29.42 -22.18
C GLY A 124 16.94 -30.34 -22.64
N GLU A 125 17.79 -30.82 -21.74
CA GLU A 125 18.85 -31.77 -22.07
C GLU A 125 18.31 -33.18 -22.29
N LYS A 126 19.13 -34.03 -22.92
CA LYS A 126 18.80 -35.44 -23.10
C LYS A 126 18.86 -36.19 -21.77
N ALA A 127 17.82 -36.98 -21.49
CA ALA A 127 17.72 -37.78 -20.27
C ALA A 127 18.67 -38.99 -20.27
N SER A 128 18.92 -39.59 -21.44
CA SER A 128 19.77 -40.78 -21.58
C SER A 128 21.26 -40.44 -21.69
N GLY A 129 22.09 -41.32 -21.13
CA GLY A 129 23.54 -41.24 -21.11
C GLY A 129 24.15 -41.31 -19.71
N GLU A 130 25.42 -40.94 -19.62
CA GLU A 130 26.22 -41.02 -18.39
C GLU A 130 25.86 -39.88 -17.42
N TRP A 131 25.33 -40.22 -16.25
CA TRP A 131 25.19 -39.31 -15.11
C TRP A 131 26.30 -39.55 -14.11
N SER A 132 26.88 -38.49 -13.54
CA SER A 132 27.88 -38.64 -12.48
C SER A 132 27.51 -37.87 -11.21
N LEU A 133 27.42 -38.61 -10.10
CA LEU A 133 27.26 -38.10 -8.75
C LEU A 133 28.64 -37.98 -8.08
N GLU A 134 28.98 -36.77 -7.66
CA GLU A 134 30.20 -36.47 -6.92
C GLU A 134 29.83 -36.12 -5.47
N VAL A 135 30.41 -36.84 -4.52
CA VAL A 135 30.25 -36.59 -3.08
C VAL A 135 31.61 -36.25 -2.48
N LEU A 136 31.74 -35.08 -1.90
CA LEU A 136 32.95 -34.62 -1.24
C LEU A 136 32.66 -34.37 0.23
N ASP A 137 33.47 -35.00 1.09
CA ASP A 137 33.50 -34.79 2.53
C ASP A 137 34.63 -33.81 2.88
N THR A 138 34.28 -32.66 3.44
CA THR A 138 35.24 -31.63 3.88
C THR A 138 35.29 -31.62 5.42
N PRO A 139 36.29 -32.27 6.05
CA PRO A 139 36.30 -32.45 7.50
C PRO A 139 36.26 -31.12 8.26
N SER A 140 35.24 -30.94 9.09
CA SER A 140 35.14 -29.82 10.03
C SER A 140 36.18 -29.94 11.16
N GLN A 141 36.47 -28.82 11.84
CA GLN A 141 37.42 -28.81 12.96
C GLN A 141 36.95 -29.63 14.18
N GLN A 142 35.68 -30.02 14.21
CA GLN A 142 35.03 -30.62 15.36
C GLN A 142 34.97 -32.15 15.30
N ARG A 143 35.39 -32.77 14.18
CA ARG A 143 35.39 -34.22 14.02
C ARG A 143 36.78 -34.77 13.73
N ASP A 144 36.93 -36.07 13.99
CA ASP A 144 38.14 -36.79 13.62
C ASP A 144 38.27 -36.83 12.09
N LYS A 145 39.41 -36.34 11.58
CA LYS A 145 39.71 -36.28 10.15
C LYS A 145 39.90 -37.66 9.50
N SER A 146 39.91 -38.73 10.29
CA SER A 146 39.99 -40.12 9.83
C SER A 146 38.62 -40.80 9.65
N GLU A 147 37.55 -40.22 10.16
CA GLU A 147 36.20 -40.77 10.01
C GLU A 147 35.71 -40.63 8.56
N THR A 148 35.26 -41.75 7.98
CA THR A 148 34.76 -41.82 6.60
C THR A 148 33.24 -41.89 6.55
N GLY A 149 32.66 -41.45 5.43
CA GLY A 149 31.26 -41.70 5.10
C GLY A 149 31.06 -42.95 4.27
N GLU A 150 29.81 -43.36 4.09
CA GLU A 150 29.44 -44.36 3.08
C GLU A 150 28.21 -43.90 2.29
N LEU A 151 28.34 -43.87 0.97
CA LEU A 151 27.21 -43.81 0.04
C LEU A 151 26.68 -45.23 -0.12
N ARG A 152 25.53 -45.52 0.49
CA ARG A 152 24.89 -46.86 0.46
C ARG A 152 24.29 -47.15 -0.90
N GLU A 153 23.50 -46.21 -1.40
CA GLU A 153 22.83 -46.29 -2.69
C GLU A 153 22.40 -44.91 -3.16
N TRP A 154 22.24 -44.77 -4.47
CA TRP A 154 21.52 -43.65 -5.05
C TRP A 154 20.78 -44.05 -6.33
N SER A 155 19.74 -43.29 -6.69
CA SER A 155 18.96 -43.47 -7.92
C SER A 155 18.55 -42.15 -8.54
N LEU A 156 18.16 -42.19 -9.81
CA LEU A 156 17.60 -41.08 -10.57
C LEU A 156 16.08 -41.21 -10.67
N VAL A 157 15.39 -40.09 -10.48
CA VAL A 157 14.00 -39.91 -10.90
C VAL A 157 13.97 -38.74 -11.85
N LEU A 158 13.71 -39.03 -13.12
CA LEU A 158 13.73 -38.06 -14.20
C LEU A 158 12.29 -37.64 -14.50
N TYR A 159 12.10 -36.34 -14.72
CA TYR A 159 10.83 -35.75 -15.13
C TYR A 159 11.05 -34.99 -16.43
N GLY A 160 10.16 -35.17 -17.39
CA GLY A 160 10.32 -34.53 -18.69
C GLY A 160 9.38 -35.08 -19.74
N THR A 161 9.72 -34.92 -21.00
CA THR A 161 8.85 -35.22 -22.14
C THR A 161 9.51 -36.20 -23.10
N SER A 162 8.72 -37.06 -23.75
CA SER A 162 9.18 -37.95 -24.82
C SER A 162 9.34 -37.24 -26.16
N GLU A 163 8.71 -36.07 -26.32
CA GLU A 163 8.69 -35.24 -27.52
C GLU A 163 9.35 -33.90 -27.24
N GLN A 164 9.89 -33.24 -28.27
CA GLN A 164 10.59 -31.97 -28.09
C GLN A 164 9.62 -30.86 -27.64
N PRO A 165 9.79 -30.26 -26.45
CA PRO A 165 8.81 -29.34 -25.88
C PRO A 165 8.77 -27.97 -26.56
N TYR A 166 9.79 -27.62 -27.35
CA TYR A 166 9.87 -26.36 -28.08
C TYR A 166 10.16 -26.60 -29.56
N SER A 167 9.39 -25.98 -30.45
CA SER A 167 9.76 -25.86 -31.86
C SER A 167 10.97 -24.93 -31.94
N MET A 168 12.15 -25.46 -32.27
CA MET A 168 13.36 -24.67 -32.48
C MET A 168 13.16 -23.71 -33.67
N ARG A 169 12.62 -22.52 -33.42
CA ARG A 169 13.07 -21.35 -34.18
C ARG A 169 14.51 -21.15 -33.75
N ARG A 170 15.40 -21.26 -34.73
CA ARG A 170 16.85 -21.16 -34.63
C ARG A 170 17.23 -19.71 -34.25
N GLU A 171 16.90 -19.29 -33.05
CA GLU A 171 17.54 -18.17 -32.37
C GLU A 171 18.40 -18.79 -31.28
N GLN A 172 19.70 -18.53 -31.38
CA GLN A 172 20.77 -19.16 -30.62
C GLN A 172 20.39 -19.32 -29.14
N ALA A 173 20.36 -20.57 -28.69
CA ALA A 173 20.37 -20.88 -27.28
C ALA A 173 21.60 -20.20 -26.67
N ARG A 174 21.37 -19.26 -25.75
CA ARG A 174 22.40 -18.70 -24.88
C ARG A 174 22.86 -19.80 -23.93
N SER A 175 23.74 -20.67 -24.42
CA SER A 175 24.57 -21.53 -23.59
C SER A 175 25.93 -20.85 -23.42
N ALA A 176 26.35 -20.73 -22.17
CA ALA A 176 27.64 -20.19 -21.79
C ALA A 176 28.77 -21.08 -22.35
N GLU A 177 29.49 -20.58 -23.34
CA GLU A 177 30.85 -21.04 -23.64
C GLU A 177 31.82 -20.01 -23.06
N LEU A 178 32.63 -20.45 -22.10
CA LEU A 178 33.88 -19.80 -21.72
C LEU A 178 34.96 -20.33 -22.69
N PRO A 179 35.63 -19.47 -23.48
CA PRO A 179 36.88 -19.85 -24.10
C PRO A 179 38.00 -19.68 -23.08
N THR A 180 38.71 -20.77 -22.80
CA THR A 180 40.08 -20.74 -22.28
C THR A 180 41.03 -20.58 -23.46
N ASP A 181 41.77 -19.47 -23.51
CA ASP A 181 43.23 -19.45 -23.39
C ASP A 181 43.75 -18.02 -23.58
N GLY A 182 44.74 -17.68 -22.77
CA GLY A 182 45.13 -16.30 -22.48
C GLY A 182 45.73 -15.51 -23.64
N ASP A 183 45.36 -14.24 -23.70
CA ASP A 183 46.31 -13.13 -23.67
C ASP A 183 45.60 -11.89 -23.09
N ASP A 184 46.32 -11.14 -22.28
CA ASP A 184 45.85 -9.91 -21.62
C ASP A 184 45.63 -8.80 -22.66
N LEU A 185 44.40 -8.66 -23.15
CA LEU A 185 43.92 -7.48 -23.84
C LEU A 185 42.49 -7.20 -23.40
N THR A 186 42.26 -6.02 -22.83
CA THR A 186 40.96 -5.47 -22.47
C THR A 186 39.90 -5.79 -23.53
N GLU A 187 38.99 -6.73 -23.23
CA GLU A 187 37.88 -7.04 -24.14
C GLU A 187 36.91 -5.85 -24.16
N GLU A 188 37.15 -4.94 -25.09
CA GLU A 188 36.25 -3.86 -25.42
C GLU A 188 35.00 -4.47 -26.07
N TYR A 189 33.88 -4.38 -25.39
CA TYR A 189 32.60 -4.92 -25.85
C TYR A 189 32.22 -4.30 -27.21
N ASN A 190 32.35 -5.08 -28.29
CA ASN A 190 32.07 -4.65 -29.66
C ASN A 190 30.60 -4.86 -30.11
N GLY A 191 29.69 -5.09 -29.16
CA GLY A 191 28.27 -5.24 -29.44
C GLY A 191 27.53 -3.90 -29.53
N ARG A 192 26.24 -3.95 -29.91
CA ARG A 192 25.40 -2.75 -29.89
C ARG A 192 25.07 -2.37 -28.45
N CYS A 193 25.38 -1.13 -28.09
CA CYS A 193 24.97 -0.55 -26.82
C CYS A 193 23.46 -0.29 -26.76
N ASP A 194 22.96 -0.17 -25.53
CA ASP A 194 21.63 0.35 -25.30
C ASP A 194 21.51 1.78 -25.87
N PRO A 195 20.37 2.18 -26.46
CA PRO A 195 20.16 3.53 -26.97
C PRO A 195 20.35 4.65 -25.94
N GLU A 196 20.24 4.34 -24.64
CA GLU A 196 20.47 5.29 -23.56
C GLU A 196 21.94 5.37 -23.11
N CYS A 197 22.84 4.62 -23.74
CA CYS A 197 24.28 4.80 -23.57
C CYS A 197 24.77 5.99 -24.40
N SER A 198 25.76 6.72 -23.87
CA SER A 198 26.41 7.80 -24.62
C SER A 198 27.45 7.24 -25.62
N GLU A 199 28.13 8.15 -26.32
CA GLU A 199 29.25 7.85 -27.22
C GLU A 199 30.48 7.25 -26.50
N ASP A 200 30.56 7.31 -25.16
CA ASP A 200 31.65 6.72 -24.36
C ASP A 200 31.63 5.18 -24.32
N GLY A 201 30.65 4.56 -25.00
CA GLY A 201 30.53 3.12 -25.12
C GLY A 201 29.81 2.44 -23.95
N CYS A 202 29.79 1.11 -24.00
CA CYS A 202 29.13 0.26 -23.03
C CYS A 202 29.92 -1.03 -22.83
N GLU A 203 29.77 -1.62 -21.66
CA GLU A 203 30.32 -2.93 -21.30
C GLU A 203 29.35 -4.07 -21.66
N GLY A 204 28.19 -3.73 -22.25
CA GLY A 204 27.17 -4.68 -22.64
C GLY A 204 25.90 -4.02 -23.21
N PRO A 205 24.96 -4.81 -23.72
CA PRO A 205 23.80 -4.30 -24.46
C PRO A 205 22.70 -3.69 -23.57
N GLY A 206 22.79 -3.85 -22.24
CA GLY A 206 21.76 -3.37 -21.32
C GLY A 206 21.97 -1.93 -20.85
N PRO A 207 20.90 -1.21 -20.46
CA PRO A 207 20.97 0.19 -20.00
C PRO A 207 21.74 0.37 -18.68
N GLN A 208 22.00 -0.71 -17.94
CA GLN A 208 22.85 -0.73 -16.74
C GLN A 208 24.34 -0.90 -17.02
N GLN A 209 24.71 -1.20 -18.27
CA GLN A 209 26.08 -1.49 -18.68
C GLN A 209 26.70 -0.36 -19.50
N CYS A 210 26.02 0.78 -19.62
CA CYS A 210 26.60 1.96 -20.26
C CYS A 210 27.75 2.52 -19.42
N VAL A 211 28.86 2.90 -20.06
CA VAL A 211 29.96 3.61 -19.39
C VAL A 211 29.49 4.98 -18.93
N THR A 212 28.71 5.69 -19.73
CA THR A 212 27.97 6.89 -19.30
C THR A 212 26.58 6.92 -19.93
N CYS A 213 25.62 7.54 -19.25
CA CYS A 213 24.25 7.64 -19.73
C CYS A 213 24.07 8.88 -20.61
N LEU A 214 23.35 8.70 -21.71
CA LEU A 214 22.97 9.77 -22.62
C LEU A 214 22.15 10.84 -21.89
N HIS A 215 21.09 10.42 -21.20
CA HIS A 215 20.16 11.30 -20.48
C HIS A 215 20.35 11.29 -18.96
N LEU A 216 19.69 10.36 -18.26
CA LEU A 216 19.67 10.29 -16.80
C LEU A 216 20.14 8.90 -16.33
N PHE A 217 20.69 8.84 -15.12
CA PHE A 217 20.95 7.57 -14.44
C PHE A 217 20.14 7.46 -13.15
N LEU A 218 19.56 6.28 -12.94
CA LEU A 218 18.92 5.87 -11.70
C LEU A 218 19.88 5.00 -10.89
N LYS A 219 20.11 5.34 -9.62
CA LYS A 219 21.01 4.59 -8.72
C LYS A 219 20.20 3.77 -7.72
N PHE A 220 20.47 2.47 -7.65
CA PHE A 220 19.84 1.57 -6.69
C PHE A 220 20.66 1.43 -5.40
N LYS A 221 20.03 0.88 -4.35
CA LYS A 221 20.68 0.67 -3.03
C LYS A 221 21.89 -0.28 -3.09
N ASN A 222 21.93 -1.18 -4.06
CA ASN A 222 23.06 -2.09 -4.33
C ASN A 222 24.22 -1.41 -5.10
N ASN A 223 24.22 -0.08 -5.19
CA ASN A 223 25.19 0.73 -5.94
C ASN A 223 25.17 0.53 -7.47
N SER A 224 24.25 -0.27 -8.01
CA SER A 224 24.04 -0.37 -9.47
C SER A 224 23.39 0.90 -10.03
N ARG A 225 23.67 1.19 -11.30
CA ARG A 225 23.11 2.30 -12.05
C ARG A 225 22.41 1.79 -13.31
N THR A 226 21.35 2.47 -13.72
CA THR A 226 20.65 2.20 -14.98
C THR A 226 20.38 3.51 -15.70
N CYS A 227 20.70 3.56 -16.99
CA CYS A 227 20.40 4.70 -17.85
C CYS A 227 18.92 4.71 -18.25
N VAL A 228 18.29 5.88 -18.17
CA VAL A 228 16.88 6.09 -18.52
C VAL A 228 16.73 7.43 -19.22
N SER A 229 15.84 7.49 -20.21
CA SER A 229 15.48 8.74 -20.90
C SER A 229 14.63 9.67 -20.02
N VAL A 230 13.79 9.09 -19.16
CA VAL A 230 12.92 9.80 -18.21
C VAL A 230 12.94 9.09 -16.87
N CYS A 231 12.96 9.85 -15.77
CA CYS A 231 12.91 9.24 -14.44
C CYS A 231 11.57 8.54 -14.20
N PRO A 232 11.58 7.32 -13.63
CA PRO A 232 10.35 6.61 -13.32
C PRO A 232 9.56 7.33 -12.23
N VAL A 233 8.27 6.98 -12.11
CA VAL A 233 7.39 7.51 -11.06
C VAL A 233 8.02 7.40 -9.66
N GLY A 234 7.85 8.44 -8.86
CA GLY A 234 8.51 8.59 -7.57
C GLY A 234 9.94 9.13 -7.63
N PHE A 235 10.45 9.47 -8.82
CA PHE A 235 11.75 10.12 -9.02
C PHE A 235 11.63 11.33 -9.95
N TRP A 236 12.56 12.28 -9.79
CA TRP A 236 12.71 13.45 -10.64
C TRP A 236 14.16 13.60 -11.11
N GLY A 237 14.36 14.24 -12.25
CA GLY A 237 15.69 14.42 -12.83
C GLY A 237 16.43 15.63 -12.28
N ASP A 238 17.58 15.41 -11.65
CA ASP A 238 18.51 16.44 -11.18
C ASP A 238 19.92 16.21 -11.75
N ARG A 239 20.41 17.12 -12.60
CA ARG A 239 21.78 17.09 -13.16
C ARG A 239 22.22 15.69 -13.61
N ARG A 240 21.43 15.07 -14.53
CA ARG A 240 21.60 13.70 -15.07
C ARG A 240 21.39 12.56 -14.07
N ARG A 241 20.87 12.81 -12.87
CA ARG A 241 20.55 11.77 -11.88
C ARG A 241 19.08 11.78 -11.52
N CYS A 242 18.45 10.61 -11.47
CA CYS A 242 17.12 10.47 -10.87
C CYS A 242 17.22 10.50 -9.34
N LYS A 243 16.61 11.51 -8.71
CA LYS A 243 16.48 11.66 -7.26
C LYS A 243 15.07 11.35 -6.82
N LYS A 244 14.91 10.82 -5.61
CA LYS A 244 13.61 10.39 -5.09
C LYS A 244 12.73 11.61 -4.76
N CYS A 245 11.44 11.51 -5.08
CA CYS A 245 10.40 12.43 -4.62
C CYS A 245 10.18 12.31 -3.11
N PHE A 246 9.49 13.30 -2.54
CA PHE A 246 8.99 13.21 -1.17
C PHE A 246 8.02 12.02 -0.99
N SER A 247 7.89 11.49 0.23
CA SER A 247 7.20 10.21 0.47
C SER A 247 5.70 10.21 0.13
N SER A 248 5.02 11.36 0.22
CA SER A 248 3.61 11.51 -0.18
C SER A 248 3.41 11.83 -1.66
N CYS A 249 4.50 12.04 -2.40
CA CYS A 249 4.49 12.39 -3.82
C CYS A 249 4.61 11.16 -4.73
N GLU A 250 3.83 11.17 -5.80
CA GLU A 250 3.93 10.21 -6.89
C GLU A 250 4.75 10.79 -8.06
N ILE A 251 4.44 12.01 -8.50
CA ILE A 251 5.25 12.78 -9.46
C ILE A 251 5.66 14.09 -8.80
N CYS A 252 6.91 14.48 -8.98
CA CYS A 252 7.48 15.68 -8.37
C CYS A 252 8.45 16.40 -9.32
N THR A 253 8.61 17.70 -9.11
CA THR A 253 9.66 18.51 -9.73
C THR A 253 10.90 18.64 -8.85
N GLY A 254 10.83 18.14 -7.61
CA GLY A 254 11.99 18.05 -6.73
C GLY A 254 11.77 17.25 -5.44
N SER A 255 12.77 17.25 -4.57
CA SER A 255 12.80 16.35 -3.39
C SER A 255 12.03 16.85 -2.16
N ARG A 256 11.57 18.10 -2.20
CA ARG A 256 10.86 18.72 -1.07
C ARG A 256 9.36 18.40 -1.12
N SER A 257 8.70 18.48 0.03
CA SER A 257 7.26 18.18 0.14
C SER A 257 6.36 19.17 -0.60
N ASP A 258 6.86 20.36 -0.93
CA ASP A 258 6.18 21.45 -1.65
C ASP A 258 6.47 21.44 -3.17
N GLN A 259 7.10 20.40 -3.69
CA GLN A 259 7.50 20.28 -5.10
C GLN A 259 6.80 19.11 -5.79
N CYS A 260 5.55 18.88 -5.40
CA CYS A 260 4.73 17.79 -5.90
C CYS A 260 3.82 18.23 -7.04
N THR A 261 3.62 17.37 -8.03
CA THR A 261 2.62 17.57 -9.08
C THR A 261 1.47 16.58 -8.98
N THR A 262 1.73 15.35 -8.52
CA THR A 262 0.69 14.37 -8.21
C THR A 262 0.98 13.64 -6.91
N CYS A 263 -0.09 13.29 -6.19
CA CYS A 263 -0.02 12.64 -4.89
C CYS A 263 -0.24 11.14 -5.00
N ARG A 264 0.37 10.38 -4.07
CA ARG A 264 0.10 8.95 -3.95
C ARG A 264 -1.34 8.70 -3.49
N ALA A 265 -1.84 7.49 -3.76
CA ALA A 265 -3.14 7.04 -3.28
C ALA A 265 -3.35 7.36 -1.78
N GLY A 266 -4.52 7.91 -1.46
CA GLY A 266 -4.88 8.34 -0.11
C GLY A 266 -4.33 9.72 0.31
N HIS A 267 -3.66 10.45 -0.59
CA HIS A 267 -3.24 11.84 -0.37
C HIS A 267 -3.80 12.76 -1.46
N TYR A 268 -4.03 14.02 -1.11
CA TYR A 268 -4.61 15.04 -1.97
C TYR A 268 -3.64 16.22 -2.13
N LEU A 269 -3.57 16.77 -3.33
CA LEU A 269 -2.69 17.89 -3.64
C LEU A 269 -3.29 19.18 -3.08
N THR A 270 -2.50 19.94 -2.34
CA THR A 270 -2.92 21.24 -1.80
C THR A 270 -2.62 22.36 -2.79
N GLU A 271 -3.66 23.11 -3.15
CA GLU A 271 -3.58 24.25 -4.04
C GLU A 271 -2.66 25.35 -3.45
N GLY A 272 -1.69 25.81 -4.24
CA GLY A 272 -0.77 26.89 -3.86
C GLY A 272 0.50 26.44 -3.14
N THR A 273 0.45 25.38 -2.33
CA THR A 273 1.65 24.83 -1.66
C THR A 273 2.25 23.64 -2.40
N ASN A 274 1.53 23.04 -3.35
CA ASN A 274 1.96 21.86 -4.11
C ASN A 274 2.43 20.71 -3.20
N SER A 275 1.76 20.56 -2.05
CA SER A 275 2.06 19.55 -1.04
C SER A 275 0.95 18.52 -0.93
N CYS A 276 1.32 17.26 -0.74
CA CYS A 276 0.37 16.15 -0.61
C CYS A 276 0.07 15.84 0.86
N THR A 277 -1.21 15.91 1.25
CA THR A 277 -1.69 15.63 2.61
C THR A 277 -2.79 14.57 2.60
N ALA A 278 -2.91 13.78 3.66
CA ALA A 278 -3.93 12.73 3.78
C ALA A 278 -5.35 13.30 4.06
N SER A 279 -5.41 14.46 4.70
CA SER A 279 -6.62 15.25 4.91
C SER A 279 -6.34 16.71 4.59
N CYS A 280 -7.34 17.42 4.08
CA CYS A 280 -7.27 18.88 3.95
C CYS A 280 -7.37 19.47 5.36
N GLY A 281 -6.30 20.13 5.80
CA GLY A 281 -6.25 20.80 7.11
C GLY A 281 -7.08 22.08 7.12
N ASP A 282 -6.98 22.84 8.20
CA ASP A 282 -7.66 24.13 8.33
C ASP A 282 -7.30 25.06 7.16
N ASN A 283 -8.27 25.87 6.74
CA ASN A 283 -8.28 26.74 5.56
C ASN A 283 -8.48 26.04 4.21
N TYR A 284 -8.61 24.72 4.16
CA TYR A 284 -8.82 23.98 2.92
C TYR A 284 -9.99 23.00 3.02
N PHE A 285 -10.66 22.74 1.89
CA PHE A 285 -11.66 21.68 1.75
C PHE A 285 -11.27 20.72 0.63
N LEU A 286 -11.75 19.48 0.73
CA LEU A 286 -11.55 18.47 -0.30
C LEU A 286 -12.57 18.70 -1.43
N ASP A 287 -12.06 19.08 -2.59
CA ASP A 287 -12.84 19.10 -3.82
C ASP A 287 -12.84 17.67 -4.41
N HIS A 288 -14.00 17.01 -4.39
CA HIS A 288 -14.16 15.65 -4.88
C HIS A 288 -14.07 15.54 -6.41
N ASP A 289 -14.43 16.59 -7.15
CA ASP A 289 -14.41 16.57 -8.62
C ASP A 289 -12.97 16.70 -9.14
N ALA A 290 -12.17 17.55 -8.48
CA ALA A 290 -10.78 17.78 -8.83
C ALA A 290 -9.79 16.93 -7.99
N ASN A 291 -10.28 16.18 -7.02
CA ASN A 291 -9.53 15.35 -6.07
C ASN A 291 -8.33 16.09 -5.42
N MET A 292 -8.55 17.36 -5.04
CA MET A 292 -7.52 18.27 -4.52
C MET A 292 -8.04 19.12 -3.36
N CYS A 293 -7.13 19.57 -2.49
CA CYS A 293 -7.46 20.49 -1.40
C CYS A 293 -7.44 21.94 -1.91
N ARG A 294 -8.62 22.57 -1.98
CA ARG A 294 -8.79 23.96 -2.38
C ARG A 294 -8.98 24.87 -1.18
N LYS A 295 -8.60 26.13 -1.33
CA LYS A 295 -8.68 27.11 -0.24
C LYS A 295 -10.13 27.49 0.06
N CYS A 296 -10.47 27.59 1.34
CA CYS A 296 -11.75 28.15 1.80
C CYS A 296 -11.90 29.64 1.43
N SER A 297 -13.14 30.13 1.41
CA SER A 297 -13.45 31.56 1.32
C SER A 297 -12.73 32.39 2.39
N GLU A 298 -12.59 33.69 2.15
CA GLU A 298 -11.92 34.62 3.08
C GLU A 298 -12.51 34.53 4.49
N ASN A 299 -11.65 34.72 5.50
CA ASN A 299 -12.01 34.66 6.93
C ASN A 299 -12.53 33.30 7.45
N CYS A 300 -12.66 32.29 6.59
CA CYS A 300 -13.09 30.96 6.96
C CYS A 300 -11.91 30.09 7.43
N LEU A 301 -12.07 29.43 8.60
CA LEU A 301 -11.11 28.48 9.15
C LEU A 301 -11.41 27.04 8.69
N ARG A 302 -12.67 26.60 8.69
CA ARG A 302 -13.07 25.29 8.17
C ARG A 302 -14.28 25.41 7.27
N CYS A 303 -14.24 24.76 6.11
CA CYS A 303 -15.31 24.79 5.13
C CYS A 303 -15.57 23.40 4.53
N THR A 304 -16.79 23.18 4.04
CA THR A 304 -17.15 21.97 3.28
C THR A 304 -17.10 22.20 1.77
N SER A 305 -17.20 23.45 1.34
CA SER A 305 -17.04 23.88 -0.04
C SER A 305 -16.54 25.32 -0.08
N ALA A 306 -16.23 25.83 -1.26
CA ALA A 306 -15.79 27.22 -1.44
C ALA A 306 -16.72 28.25 -0.78
N ASN A 307 -18.04 27.99 -0.74
CA ASN A 307 -19.05 28.95 -0.26
C ASN A 307 -19.68 28.60 1.09
N ILE A 308 -19.36 27.45 1.68
CA ILE A 308 -19.98 26.98 2.94
C ILE A 308 -18.91 26.89 4.01
N CYS A 309 -18.84 27.90 4.87
CA CYS A 309 -17.99 27.91 6.04
C CYS A 309 -18.69 27.33 7.26
N THR A 310 -18.00 26.51 8.04
CA THR A 310 -18.49 25.92 9.29
C THR A 310 -17.81 26.51 10.52
N GLU A 311 -16.60 27.05 10.38
CA GLU A 311 -15.84 27.64 11.47
C GLU A 311 -15.04 28.85 10.99
N CYS A 312 -15.10 29.95 11.73
CA CYS A 312 -14.48 31.23 11.37
C CYS A 312 -13.13 31.43 12.06
N LYS A 313 -12.25 32.22 11.43
CA LYS A 313 -10.96 32.60 12.03
C LYS A 313 -11.19 33.50 13.25
N SER A 314 -10.22 33.52 14.17
CA SER A 314 -10.28 34.35 15.38
C SER A 314 -10.56 35.83 15.04
N GLY A 315 -11.59 36.42 15.66
CA GLY A 315 -12.03 37.80 15.39
C GLY A 315 -13.13 37.94 14.31
N THR A 316 -13.68 36.84 13.83
CA THR A 316 -14.80 36.81 12.87
C THR A 316 -15.92 35.90 13.39
N SER A 317 -17.17 36.23 13.09
CA SER A 317 -18.37 35.46 13.45
C SER A 317 -19.01 34.85 12.22
N LEU A 318 -19.61 33.67 12.38
CA LEU A 318 -20.33 32.97 11.34
C LEU A 318 -21.72 33.60 11.18
N LEU A 319 -21.97 34.24 10.04
CA LEU A 319 -23.29 34.72 9.63
C LEU A 319 -23.76 33.88 8.44
N GLY A 320 -24.74 33.01 8.68
CA GLY A 320 -25.17 32.01 7.70
C GLY A 320 -24.01 31.08 7.31
N ASN A 321 -23.61 31.12 6.04
CA ASN A 321 -22.53 30.29 5.48
C ASN A 321 -21.20 31.04 5.28
N ARG A 322 -21.08 32.31 5.72
CA ARG A 322 -19.91 33.17 5.54
C ARG A 322 -19.38 33.73 6.87
N CYS A 323 -18.08 33.97 6.92
CA CYS A 323 -17.40 34.57 8.07
C CYS A 323 -17.19 36.06 7.86
N GLN A 324 -17.70 36.86 8.78
CA GLN A 324 -17.56 38.31 8.76
C GLN A 324 -16.89 38.79 10.04
N ARG A 325 -16.14 39.89 9.99
CA ARG A 325 -15.50 40.46 11.19
C ARG A 325 -16.55 40.80 12.23
N SER A 326 -16.36 40.24 13.42
CA SER A 326 -17.28 40.39 14.53
C SER A 326 -17.00 41.72 15.23
N CYS A 327 -17.88 42.68 15.03
CA CYS A 327 -17.90 43.91 15.80
C CYS A 327 -18.54 43.63 17.18
N GLY A 328 -18.06 44.30 18.24
CA GLY A 328 -18.57 44.09 19.60
C GLY A 328 -20.08 44.39 19.71
N PRO A 329 -20.76 43.95 20.78
CA PRO A 329 -22.17 44.26 21.01
C PRO A 329 -22.41 45.78 20.92
N GLY A 330 -23.42 46.18 20.15
CA GLY A 330 -23.69 47.59 19.82
C GLY A 330 -22.85 48.17 18.69
N SER A 331 -22.21 47.36 17.84
CA SER A 331 -21.55 47.83 16.61
C SER A 331 -21.77 46.88 15.41
N TYR A 332 -21.83 47.43 14.20
CA TYR A 332 -22.03 46.71 12.94
C TYR A 332 -20.84 46.95 12.00
N HIS A 333 -20.59 46.00 11.11
CA HIS A 333 -19.47 46.08 10.17
C HIS A 333 -19.88 46.86 8.92
N ASN A 334 -19.26 48.01 8.69
CA ASN A 334 -19.47 48.79 7.47
C ASN A 334 -18.62 48.17 6.34
N GLU A 335 -19.27 47.64 5.29
CA GLU A 335 -18.60 47.02 4.14
C GLU A 335 -17.77 48.00 3.29
N GLN A 336 -18.12 49.29 3.28
CA GLN A 336 -17.41 50.30 2.48
C GLN A 336 -16.09 50.74 3.13
N GLU A 337 -16.07 50.82 4.46
CA GLU A 337 -14.94 51.35 5.24
C GLU A 337 -14.14 50.25 5.95
N SER A 338 -14.56 48.98 5.88
CA SER A 338 -13.94 47.83 6.58
C SER A 338 -13.73 48.04 8.09
N THR A 339 -14.55 48.89 8.71
CA THR A 339 -14.49 49.27 10.12
C THR A 339 -15.81 48.99 10.84
N CYS A 340 -15.71 48.79 12.16
CA CYS A 340 -16.87 48.57 13.02
C CYS A 340 -17.45 49.93 13.44
N GLU A 341 -18.66 50.23 13.00
CA GLU A 341 -19.40 51.43 13.40
C GLU A 341 -20.39 51.11 14.51
N PRO A 342 -20.60 52.01 15.49
CA PRO A 342 -21.59 51.80 16.54
C PRO A 342 -23.01 51.76 15.96
N CYS A 343 -23.84 50.90 16.53
CA CYS A 343 -25.27 50.86 16.31
C CYS A 343 -25.94 52.10 16.91
N HIS A 344 -27.12 52.43 16.38
CA HIS A 344 -27.95 53.46 16.98
C HIS A 344 -28.26 53.12 18.46
N GLU A 345 -28.21 54.10 19.37
CA GLU A 345 -28.37 53.94 20.84
C GLU A 345 -29.62 53.16 21.32
N ALA A 346 -30.59 52.93 20.44
CA ALA A 346 -31.82 52.21 20.74
C ALA A 346 -31.77 50.73 20.37
N CYS A 347 -30.69 50.25 19.75
CA CYS A 347 -30.57 48.88 19.28
C CYS A 347 -29.33 48.21 19.86
N ALA A 348 -29.51 47.04 20.48
CA ALA A 348 -28.42 46.28 21.10
C ALA A 348 -27.50 45.60 20.05
N THR A 349 -28.04 45.30 18.87
CA THR A 349 -27.36 44.66 17.74
C THR A 349 -28.01 45.10 16.44
N CYS A 350 -27.24 45.61 15.47
CA CYS A 350 -27.76 46.11 14.20
C CYS A 350 -26.94 45.57 13.01
N ALA A 351 -27.54 45.48 11.82
CA ALA A 351 -26.87 45.01 10.60
C ALA A 351 -26.47 46.16 9.64
N GLY A 352 -26.71 47.42 10.02
CA GLY A 352 -26.46 48.59 9.17
C GLY A 352 -26.75 49.92 9.88
N LYS A 353 -26.43 51.03 9.21
CA LYS A 353 -26.74 52.41 9.62
C LYS A 353 -28.23 52.71 9.34
N GLY A 354 -29.14 52.22 10.18
CA GLY A 354 -30.57 52.45 9.99
C GLY A 354 -31.34 52.57 11.30
N ARG A 355 -31.61 53.82 11.71
CA ARG A 355 -32.91 54.23 12.24
C ARG A 355 -33.65 54.84 11.04
N ASP A 356 -34.96 54.65 10.97
CA ASP A 356 -35.93 55.10 9.94
C ASP A 356 -36.33 53.92 9.02
N ASP A 357 -37.60 53.48 8.93
CA ASP A 357 -38.81 54.30 8.79
C ASP A 357 -39.97 53.89 9.74
N LEU A 358 -40.20 54.69 10.79
CA LEU A 358 -41.57 55.05 11.18
C LEU A 358 -41.98 56.21 10.25
N ASP A 359 -42.54 55.89 9.09
CA ASP A 359 -43.66 56.55 8.38
C ASP A 359 -43.60 56.29 6.86
N GLN A 360 -44.64 55.60 6.37
CA GLN A 360 -45.15 55.54 4.99
C GLN A 360 -44.29 55.05 3.80
N THR A 361 -44.73 53.89 3.28
CA THR A 361 -44.88 53.54 1.85
C THR A 361 -43.64 53.56 0.96
N LYS A 362 -43.04 52.37 0.75
CA LYS A 362 -42.88 51.72 -0.57
C LYS A 362 -42.19 50.37 -0.41
N GLN A 363 -42.86 49.31 -0.87
CA GLN A 363 -42.32 47.95 -0.93
C GLN A 363 -41.32 47.81 -2.08
N ASP A 364 -40.09 47.39 -1.78
CA ASP A 364 -39.17 46.74 -2.72
C ASP A 364 -38.97 45.28 -2.24
N PRO A 365 -39.25 44.24 -3.03
CA PRO A 365 -39.46 42.89 -2.50
C PRO A 365 -38.18 42.06 -2.27
N ASN A 366 -36.99 42.65 -2.33
CA ASN A 366 -35.75 41.87 -2.43
C ASN A 366 -34.66 42.18 -1.39
N ARG A 367 -35.05 42.48 -0.14
CA ARG A 367 -34.10 42.62 0.97
C ARG A 367 -34.51 41.72 2.13
N GLU A 368 -33.64 40.77 2.49
CA GLU A 368 -33.81 39.92 3.67
C GLU A 368 -33.91 40.80 4.93
N GLU A 369 -35.05 40.72 5.60
CA GLU A 369 -35.40 41.46 6.81
C GLU A 369 -34.43 41.12 7.96
N GLY A 370 -33.69 42.11 8.43
CA GLY A 370 -32.92 42.05 9.67
C GLY A 370 -33.53 42.99 10.70
N GLU A 371 -34.46 42.49 11.51
CA GLU A 371 -35.14 43.27 12.55
C GLU A 371 -34.23 43.61 13.73
N CYS A 372 -34.35 44.85 14.26
CA CYS A 372 -33.75 45.25 15.54
C CYS A 372 -34.53 44.62 16.69
N VAL A 373 -33.84 43.86 17.56
CA VAL A 373 -34.43 43.34 18.81
C VAL A 373 -34.40 44.44 19.88
N SER A 374 -35.55 45.01 20.21
CA SER A 374 -35.72 46.03 21.25
C SER A 374 -35.57 45.44 22.66
N LYS A 375 -35.16 46.29 23.62
CA LYS A 375 -35.11 45.94 25.05
C LYS A 375 -36.50 46.04 25.66
N GLN A 376 -36.90 44.97 26.36
CA GLN A 376 -37.99 44.88 27.36
C GLN A 376 -39.43 44.89 26.86
N ASP A 377 -39.95 43.70 26.51
CA ASP A 377 -41.40 43.40 26.52
C ASP A 377 -41.73 41.97 27.05
N SER A 378 -40.76 41.23 27.59
CA SER A 378 -40.99 39.85 28.05
C SER A 378 -40.49 39.59 29.47
N CYS A 379 -41.41 39.25 30.36
CA CYS A 379 -41.11 38.74 31.69
C CYS A 379 -40.59 37.28 31.64
N PRO A 380 -39.75 36.85 32.59
CA PRO A 380 -39.28 35.46 32.71
C PRO A 380 -40.42 34.42 32.81
N VAL A 381 -40.13 33.17 32.44
CA VAL A 381 -41.11 32.06 32.49
C VAL A 381 -41.70 31.92 33.91
N LYS A 382 -43.02 31.68 34.01
CA LYS A 382 -43.82 31.66 35.26
C LYS A 382 -44.09 33.02 35.93
N THR A 383 -43.85 34.12 35.22
CA THR A 383 -44.29 35.45 35.67
C THR A 383 -45.15 36.16 34.62
N PHE A 384 -45.98 37.11 35.03
CA PHE A 384 -46.79 37.95 34.16
C PHE A 384 -46.51 39.43 34.46
N LEU A 385 -46.65 40.28 33.43
CA LEU A 385 -46.41 41.71 33.54
C LEU A 385 -47.63 42.41 34.15
N THR A 386 -47.44 43.12 35.25
CA THR A 386 -48.48 43.96 35.87
C THR A 386 -48.63 45.28 35.12
N GLY A 387 -49.73 46.00 35.34
CA GLY A 387 -49.99 47.30 34.71
C GLY A 387 -48.95 48.39 35.02
N GLU A 388 -48.05 48.15 35.97
CA GLU A 388 -46.95 49.04 36.35
C GLU A 388 -45.59 48.62 35.76
N GLY A 389 -45.56 47.55 34.93
CA GLY A 389 -44.34 47.09 34.25
C GLY A 389 -43.44 46.17 35.08
N GLU A 390 -43.92 45.68 36.22
CA GLU A 390 -43.21 44.69 37.06
C GLU A 390 -43.68 43.26 36.76
N CYS A 391 -42.80 42.28 36.95
CA CYS A 391 -43.10 40.87 36.68
C CYS A 391 -43.48 40.14 37.98
N GLU A 392 -44.74 39.72 38.12
CA GLU A 392 -45.24 38.97 39.28
C GLU A 392 -45.43 37.48 38.97
N ALA A 393 -45.34 36.64 40.00
CA ALA A 393 -45.37 35.19 39.84
C ALA A 393 -46.77 34.64 39.55
N CYS A 394 -46.85 33.65 38.66
CA CYS A 394 -48.07 32.89 38.38
C CYS A 394 -48.46 31.96 39.53
N HIS A 395 -49.74 31.57 39.59
CA HIS A 395 -50.19 30.47 40.45
C HIS A 395 -49.37 29.19 40.22
N ALA A 396 -49.05 28.45 41.28
CA ALA A 396 -48.12 27.31 41.24
C ALA A 396 -48.51 26.17 40.28
N SER A 397 -49.76 26.10 39.84
CA SER A 397 -50.24 25.13 38.84
C SER A 397 -50.01 25.55 37.38
N CYS A 398 -49.46 26.74 37.14
CA CYS A 398 -49.32 27.36 35.83
C CYS A 398 -47.85 27.47 35.38
N ASP A 399 -47.63 27.30 34.08
CA ASP A 399 -46.33 27.53 33.42
C ASP A 399 -46.29 28.90 32.71
N SER A 400 -47.46 29.37 32.25
CA SER A 400 -47.69 30.77 31.87
C SER A 400 -49.08 31.24 32.33
N CYS A 401 -49.20 32.52 32.68
CA CYS A 401 -50.44 33.11 33.18
C CYS A 401 -50.61 34.55 32.70
N SER A 402 -51.82 35.09 32.85
CA SER A 402 -52.12 36.52 32.72
C SER A 402 -52.45 37.18 34.06
N GLY A 403 -52.31 36.44 35.16
CA GLY A 403 -52.62 36.90 36.50
C GLY A 403 -52.32 35.82 37.55
N GLU A 404 -52.47 36.19 38.81
CA GLU A 404 -52.10 35.36 39.97
C GLU A 404 -53.10 34.23 40.27
N GLU A 405 -54.32 34.26 39.72
CA GLU A 405 -55.32 33.24 39.99
C GLU A 405 -55.17 31.97 39.14
N LYS A 406 -55.58 30.83 39.71
CA LYS A 406 -55.63 29.53 39.02
C LYS A 406 -56.50 29.53 37.75
N SER A 407 -57.50 30.42 37.69
CA SER A 407 -58.41 30.63 36.55
C SER A 407 -57.74 31.40 35.39
N GLN A 408 -56.66 32.14 35.67
CA GLN A 408 -55.94 33.02 34.74
C GLN A 408 -54.68 32.35 34.16
N CYS A 409 -54.68 31.02 34.17
CA CYS A 409 -53.64 30.17 33.63
C CYS A 409 -53.75 30.10 32.10
N LYS A 410 -52.69 30.46 31.38
CA LYS A 410 -52.60 30.28 29.93
C LYS A 410 -52.13 28.87 29.57
N THR A 411 -51.20 28.32 30.34
CA THR A 411 -50.75 26.92 30.19
C THR A 411 -50.53 26.27 31.57
N CYS A 412 -51.08 25.07 31.81
CA CYS A 412 -50.84 24.31 33.05
C CYS A 412 -49.46 23.61 32.99
N ALA A 413 -48.79 23.41 34.14
CA ALA A 413 -47.51 22.71 34.22
C ALA A 413 -47.64 21.21 33.87
N LYS A 414 -46.63 20.63 33.18
CA LYS A 414 -46.65 19.25 32.63
C LYS A 414 -47.02 18.18 33.67
N GLY A 415 -48.07 17.39 33.38
CA GLY A 415 -48.58 16.31 34.23
C GLY A 415 -50.10 16.32 34.48
N LEU A 416 -50.82 17.30 33.92
CA LEU A 416 -52.28 17.43 34.04
C LEU A 416 -52.90 17.53 32.63
N PRO A 417 -53.80 16.61 32.22
CA PRO A 417 -54.50 16.74 30.94
C PRO A 417 -55.49 17.91 31.03
N GLY A 418 -55.31 18.89 30.14
CA GLY A 418 -56.16 20.06 30.07
C GLY A 418 -57.51 19.74 29.44
N ASP A 419 -58.56 20.18 30.10
CA ASP A 419 -59.67 20.80 29.39
C ASP A 419 -59.89 22.20 29.95
N ILE A 420 -60.22 23.10 29.04
CA ILE A 420 -60.28 24.54 29.23
C ILE A 420 -61.35 24.86 30.29
N SER A 421 -60.98 25.71 31.25
CA SER A 421 -61.67 26.11 32.49
C SER A 421 -61.38 25.22 33.73
N ALA A 422 -60.37 25.67 34.49
CA ALA A 422 -59.90 25.16 35.79
C ALA A 422 -59.14 23.81 35.79
N CYS A 423 -57.81 23.83 36.00
CA CYS A 423 -57.01 22.61 36.22
C CYS A 423 -57.49 21.92 37.55
N GLN A 424 -58.50 21.03 37.51
CA GLN A 424 -59.01 20.28 38.67
C GLN A 424 -58.39 18.88 38.78
N PHE A 425 -58.19 18.40 40.03
CA PHE A 425 -57.63 17.09 40.36
C PHE A 425 -58.66 15.97 40.11
N VAL A 426 -58.36 15.03 39.21
CA VAL A 426 -59.07 13.74 39.15
C VAL A 426 -58.18 12.65 39.72
N ARG A 427 -58.60 12.06 40.86
CA ARG A 427 -57.99 10.87 41.45
C ARG A 427 -58.41 9.63 40.65
N MET A 428 -57.46 8.82 40.20
CA MET A 428 -57.66 7.37 40.03
C MET A 428 -56.44 6.59 40.52
N CYS A 429 -56.68 5.72 41.49
CA CYS A 429 -55.72 4.80 42.10
C CYS A 429 -55.42 3.59 41.19
N VAL A 430 -54.12 3.31 41.03
CA VAL A 430 -53.37 2.04 41.21
C VAL A 430 -54.11 0.71 40.94
N VAL A 431 -53.52 -0.17 40.11
CA VAL A 431 -53.04 -1.55 40.46
C VAL A 431 -52.42 -2.30 39.25
N CYS A 432 -51.14 -2.65 39.43
CA CYS A 432 -50.37 -3.86 39.04
C CYS A 432 -50.16 -4.38 37.59
N ALA A 433 -48.86 -4.41 37.24
CA ALA A 433 -48.01 -5.61 37.06
C ALA A 433 -47.78 -6.23 35.66
N ARG A 434 -46.48 -6.23 35.31
CA ARG A 434 -45.65 -7.30 34.71
C ARG A 434 -46.11 -7.93 33.38
N LEU A 435 -45.21 -7.88 32.37
CA LEU A 435 -44.49 -9.04 31.81
C LEU A 435 -43.60 -8.59 30.62
N PHE A 436 -42.27 -8.72 30.76
CA PHE A 436 -41.30 -8.92 29.67
C PHE A 436 -41.43 -10.37 29.15
N PRO A 437 -40.88 -10.84 27.98
CA PRO A 437 -39.48 -10.59 27.56
C PRO A 437 -39.09 -10.70 26.04
N VAL A 438 -37.78 -10.55 25.76
CA VAL A 438 -36.94 -11.11 24.63
C VAL A 438 -36.95 -10.40 23.26
N ARG A 439 -35.88 -10.19 22.46
CA ARG A 439 -34.39 -10.07 22.56
C ARG A 439 -33.85 -9.47 21.24
N SER A 440 -32.60 -8.99 21.33
CA SER A 440 -31.59 -8.57 20.31
C SER A 440 -31.15 -9.68 19.32
N PRO A 441 -30.29 -9.40 18.32
CA PRO A 441 -28.85 -9.07 18.50
C PRO A 441 -28.50 -7.59 18.40
#